data_AF-A0A6L8F1C6-F1
#
_entry.id   AF-A0A6L8F1C6-F1
#
_cell.length_a   1.000
_cell.length_b   1.000
_cell.length_c   1.000
_cell.angle_alpha   90.00
_cell.angle_beta   90.00
_cell.angle_gamma   90.00
#
_symmetry.space_group_name_H-M   'P 1'
#
loop_
_entity.id
_entity.type
_entity.pdbx_description
1 polymer ?
#
loop_
_entity_poly.entity_id
_entity_poly.type
_entity_poly.pdbx_seq_one_letter_code
_entity_poly.pdbx_strand_id
1 'polypeptide(L)' 'MIQRAVEEVGISTVSITLVESLTKKIKPPRALAVPYGFGHPLGEPNNPELQHAIIAEALSLLENGETPPILKVAGTPRVP' A
#
# COMPACT_ATOMS: atom_id res chain seq x y z
N MET A 1 6.15 9.40 -12.51
CA MET A 1 5.01 8.65 -11.90
C MET A 1 4.18 9.66 -11.14
N ILE A 2 2.84 9.64 -11.26
CA ILE A 2 1.94 10.63 -10.63
C ILE A 2 2.23 10.78 -9.13
N GLN A 3 2.45 9.67 -8.44
CA GLN A 3 2.74 9.65 -7.01
C GLN A 3 3.93 10.55 -6.60
N ARG A 4 5.03 10.55 -7.37
CA ARG A 4 6.20 11.40 -7.09
C ARG A 4 5.89 12.88 -7.28
N ALA A 5 5.19 13.22 -8.35
CA ALA A 5 4.80 14.60 -8.62
C ALA A 5 3.85 15.16 -7.53
N VAL A 6 3.02 14.29 -6.92
CA VAL A 6 2.15 14.65 -5.79
C VAL A 6 2.97 14.88 -4.50
N GLU A 7 4.00 14.06 -4.24
CA GLU A 7 4.88 14.28 -3.08
C GLU A 7 5.77 15.51 -3.23
N GLU A 8 6.22 15.84 -4.46
CA GLU A 8 7.01 17.04 -4.75
C GLU A 8 6.27 18.35 -4.40
N VAL A 9 4.93 18.34 -4.38
CA VAL A 9 4.11 19.48 -3.95
C VAL A 9 3.69 19.42 -2.48
N GLY A 10 4.28 18.50 -1.69
CA GLY A 10 4.07 18.41 -0.25
C GLY A 10 2.89 17.55 0.20
N ILE A 11 2.31 16.73 -0.69
CA ILE A 11 1.23 15.81 -0.34
C ILE A 11 1.79 14.38 -0.27
N SER A 12 1.91 13.84 0.94
CA SER A 12 2.39 12.46 1.14
C SER A 12 1.42 11.43 0.56
N THR A 13 1.97 10.33 0.03
CA THR A 13 1.17 9.32 -0.66
C THR A 13 1.58 7.89 -0.29
N VAL A 14 0.63 6.97 -0.45
CA VAL A 14 0.88 5.53 -0.43
C VAL A 14 0.04 4.84 -1.49
N SER A 15 0.57 3.79 -2.11
CA SER A 15 -0.16 2.94 -3.06
C SER A 15 -0.43 1.56 -2.48
N ILE A 16 -1.63 1.02 -2.68
CA ILE A 16 -1.91 -0.40 -2.47
C ILE A 16 -1.77 -1.10 -3.82
N THR A 17 -0.97 -2.17 -3.87
CA THR A 17 -0.58 -2.84 -5.12
C THR A 17 -0.79 -4.34 -5.04
N LEU A 18 -1.11 -4.95 -6.17
CA LEU A 18 -1.47 -6.38 -6.25
C LEU A 18 -0.35 -7.27 -6.82
N VAL A 19 0.63 -6.66 -7.51
CA VAL A 19 1.71 -7.38 -8.19
C VAL A 19 3.05 -6.90 -7.65
N GLU A 20 3.54 -7.57 -6.61
CA GLU A 20 4.78 -7.20 -5.91
C GLU A 20 5.98 -7.05 -6.87
N SER A 21 6.12 -7.96 -7.83
CA SER A 21 7.22 -7.95 -8.81
C SER A 21 7.19 -6.72 -9.72
N LEU A 22 6.00 -6.20 -10.04
CA LEU A 22 5.84 -4.96 -10.80
C LEU A 22 6.12 -3.76 -9.91
N THR A 23 5.62 -3.76 -8.67
CA THR A 23 5.87 -2.68 -7.70
C THR A 23 7.37 -2.49 -7.42
N LYS A 24 8.12 -3.59 -7.28
CA LYS A 24 9.59 -3.59 -7.15
C LYS A 24 10.31 -2.95 -8.34
N LYS A 25 9.77 -3.08 -9.56
CA LYS A 25 10.33 -2.45 -10.77
C LYS A 25 10.01 -0.96 -10.82
N ILE A 26 8.78 -0.58 -10.49
CA ILE A 26 8.31 0.80 -10.56
C ILE A 26 8.90 1.68 -9.45
N LYS A 27 9.10 1.11 -8.26
CA LYS A 27 9.65 1.79 -7.07
C LYS A 27 8.88 3.09 -6.73
N PRO A 28 7.56 3.01 -6.47
CA PRO A 28 6.81 4.17 -5.99
C PRO A 28 7.40 4.68 -4.67
N PRO A 29 7.12 5.94 -4.27
CA PRO A 29 7.56 6.46 -2.99
C PRO A 29 7.26 5.53 -1.81
N ARG A 30 6.01 5.08 -1.70
CA ARG A 30 5.55 4.12 -0.68
C ARG A 30 4.49 3.21 -1.27
N ALA A 31 4.60 1.91 -1.00
CA ALA A 31 3.59 0.94 -1.39
C ALA A 31 3.42 -0.21 -0.40
N LEU A 32 2.17 -0.66 -0.24
CA LEU A 32 1.78 -1.91 0.37
C LEU A 32 1.42 -2.91 -0.73
N ALA A 33 2.15 -4.02 -0.84
CA ALA A 33 1.79 -5.14 -1.71
C ALA A 33 0.91 -6.13 -0.93
N VAL A 34 -0.32 -6.31 -1.36
CA VAL A 34 -1.31 -7.17 -0.68
C VAL A 34 -1.44 -8.53 -1.37
N PRO A 35 -1.78 -9.61 -0.65
CA PRO A 35 -1.88 -10.96 -1.22
C PRO A 35 -3.21 -11.21 -1.97
N TYR A 36 -3.88 -10.15 -2.41
CA TYR A 36 -5.19 -10.21 -3.04
C TYR A 36 -5.10 -10.18 -4.57
N GLY A 37 -6.02 -10.86 -5.23
CA GLY A 37 -6.20 -10.83 -6.67
C GLY A 37 -6.74 -9.51 -7.22
N PHE A 38 -6.74 -9.41 -8.55
CA PHE A 38 -7.24 -8.26 -9.27
C PHE A 38 -8.71 -7.97 -8.99
N GLY A 39 -9.03 -6.69 -8.77
CA GLY A 39 -10.38 -6.22 -8.51
C GLY A 39 -10.76 -6.16 -7.02
N HIS A 40 -9.92 -6.66 -6.12
CA HIS A 40 -10.22 -6.68 -4.67
C HIS A 40 -8.99 -6.32 -3.80
N PRO A 41 -8.38 -5.13 -4.00
CA PRO A 41 -7.17 -4.71 -3.29
C PRO A 41 -7.36 -4.52 -1.78
N LEU A 42 -8.60 -4.39 -1.32
CA LEU A 42 -8.95 -4.28 0.10
C LEU A 42 -9.51 -5.59 0.67
N GLY A 43 -9.28 -6.73 -0.01
CA GLY A 43 -9.77 -8.03 0.43
C GLY A 43 -11.24 -8.28 0.09
N GLU A 44 -11.90 -9.09 0.91
CA GLU A 44 -13.26 -9.57 0.66
C GLU A 44 -14.31 -8.43 0.66
N PRO A 45 -15.34 -8.52 -0.20
CA PRO A 45 -16.45 -7.59 -0.17
C PRO A 45 -17.22 -7.71 1.15
N ASN A 46 -17.77 -6.59 1.63
CA ASN A 46 -18.55 -6.52 2.87
C ASN A 46 -17.80 -6.96 4.15
N ASN A 47 -16.46 -6.96 4.12
CA ASN A 47 -15.63 -7.15 5.31
C ASN A 47 -14.96 -5.83 5.71
N PRO A 48 -15.70 -4.91 6.38
CA PRO A 48 -15.16 -3.59 6.71
C PRO A 48 -13.96 -3.68 7.64
N GLU A 49 -13.91 -4.65 8.56
CA GLU A 49 -12.79 -4.80 9.48
C GLU A 49 -11.48 -5.08 8.74
N LEU A 50 -11.50 -6.00 7.78
CA LEU A 50 -10.36 -6.28 6.91
C LEU A 50 -9.96 -5.06 6.07
N GLN A 51 -10.94 -4.39 5.46
CA GLN A 51 -10.70 -3.25 4.59
C GLN A 51 -10.04 -2.10 5.36
N HIS A 52 -10.53 -1.79 6.57
CA HIS A 52 -9.93 -0.78 7.45
C HIS A 52 -8.53 -1.19 7.91
N ALA A 53 -8.30 -2.47 8.22
CA ALA A 53 -6.98 -2.97 8.60
C ALA A 53 -5.94 -2.76 7.47
N ILE A 54 -6.32 -3.06 6.22
CA ILE A 54 -5.44 -2.86 5.05
C ILE A 54 -5.16 -1.36 4.82
N ILE A 55 -6.19 -0.51 4.93
CA ILE A 55 -6.03 0.95 4.80
C ILE A 55 -5.11 1.48 5.90
N ALA A 56 -5.33 1.08 7.16
CA ALA A 56 -4.50 1.49 8.28
C ALA A 56 -3.04 1.05 8.10
N GLU A 57 -2.81 -0.18 7.62
CA GLU A 57 -1.46 -0.67 7.34
C GLU A 57 -0.78 0.06 6.18
N ALA A 58 -1.53 0.48 5.16
CA ALA A 58 -0.99 1.33 4.11
C ALA A 58 -0.61 2.71 4.65
N LEU A 59 -1.51 3.34 5.43
CA LEU A 59 -1.28 4.65 6.02
C LEU A 59 -0.15 4.65 7.04
N SER A 60 0.09 3.55 7.76
CA SER A 60 1.22 3.44 8.69
C SER A 60 2.58 3.55 7.99
N LEU A 61 2.66 3.36 6.67
CA LEU A 61 3.89 3.61 5.91
C LEU A 61 4.26 5.10 5.82
N LEU A 62 3.31 6.00 6.09
CA LEU A 62 3.57 7.44 6.16
C LEU A 62 4.39 7.81 7.40
N GLU A 63 4.30 7.02 8.46
CA GLU A 63 5.05 7.19 9.70
C GLU A 63 6.48 6.62 9.61
N ASN A 64 6.78 5.90 8.53
CA ASN A 64 8.12 5.37 8.29
C ASN A 64 9.07 6.52 7.93
N GLY A 65 10.06 6.78 8.79
CA GLY A 65 11.10 7.80 8.61
C GLY A 65 12.21 7.44 7.61
N GLU A 66 12.16 6.25 7.01
CA GLU A 66 13.08 5.86 5.94
C GLU A 66 12.85 6.66 4.66
N THR A 67 13.92 6.87 3.89
CA THR A 67 13.83 7.53 2.60
C THR A 67 13.17 6.59 1.57
N PRO A 68 12.13 7.05 0.84
CA PRO A 68 11.57 6.33 -0.30
C PRO A 68 12.62 5.82 -1.31
N PRO A 69 12.41 4.66 -1.97
CA PRO A 69 11.15 3.90 -2.03
C PRO A 69 10.98 2.90 -0.88
N ILE A 70 9.77 2.85 -0.33
CA ILE A 70 9.38 1.87 0.69
C ILE A 70 8.38 0.88 0.08
N LEU A 71 8.67 -0.41 0.18
CA LEU A 71 7.75 -1.49 -0.17
C LEU A 71 7.57 -2.41 1.02
N LYS A 72 6.34 -2.49 1.54
CA LYS A 72 5.93 -3.49 2.51
C LYS A 72 5.10 -4.56 1.81
N VAL A 73 5.39 -5.84 2.06
CA VAL A 73 4.53 -6.94 1.65
C VAL A 73 3.64 -7.27 2.84
N ALA A 74 2.33 -7.15 2.66
CA ALA A 74 1.37 -7.51 3.70
C ALA A 74 1.45 -9.02 3.94
N GLY A 75 1.49 -9.42 5.21
CA GLY A 75 1.11 -10.79 5.56
C GLY A 75 -0.39 -11.00 5.28
N THR A 76 -0.89 -12.24 5.38
CA THR A 76 -2.34 -12.44 5.44
C THR A 76 -2.87 -11.68 6.66
N PRO A 77 -3.69 -10.62 6.48
CA PRO A 77 -4.18 -9.85 7.62
C PRO A 77 -5.04 -10.78 8.47
N ARG A 78 -4.62 -11.02 9.72
CA ARG A 78 -5.42 -11.75 10.68
C ARG A 78 -6.33 -10.74 11.36
N VAL A 79 -7.57 -10.71 10.93
CA VAL A 79 -8.66 -10.14 11.73
C VAL A 79 -8.76 -11.01 13.00
N PRO A 80 -8.88 -10.45 14.21
CA PRO A 80 -9.07 -11.23 15.44
C PRO A 80 -10.30 -12.15 15.38
#